data_AF-A0AB40DHD9-F1
#
_entry.id   AF-A0AB40DHD9-F1
#
_cell.length_a   1.000
_cell.length_b   1.000
_cell.length_c   1.000
_cell.angle_alpha   90.00
_cell.angle_beta   90.00
_cell.angle_gamma   90.00
#
_symmetry.space_group_name_H-M   'P 1'
#
loop_
_entity.id
_entity.type
_entity.pdbx_description
1 polymer ?
#
loop_
_entity_poly.entity_id
_entity_poly.type
_entity_poly.pdbx_seq_one_letter_code
_entity_poly.pdbx_strand_id
1 'polypeptide(L)'
;MCPNALRFSATVRHFIYEKTMLSVRSDLFENTKINYSDINFTFQVGSRQGSRLIYSCDDNQLYCKNKKFINGDTTYTCRIKSCKARVYLSEDETRVFSCEDHLRHSHGAQDIEIKKIIAIEEIKNRCKLTNTDLKQIFNEVMADYCVYL
;
A
#
# COMPACT_ATOMS: atom_id res chain seq x y z
N MET A 1 36.86 24.78 -23.77
CA MET A 1 37.20 23.34 -23.84
C MET A 1 36.61 22.64 -22.63
N CYS A 2 35.73 21.67 -22.84
CA CYS A 2 35.25 20.65 -21.91
C CYS A 2 34.95 19.41 -22.80
N PRO A 3 34.91 18.15 -22.31
CA PRO A 3 34.78 17.73 -20.90
C PRO A 3 35.65 16.49 -20.54
N ASN A 4 35.67 16.09 -19.27
CA ASN A 4 35.66 14.68 -18.88
C ASN A 4 35.29 14.54 -17.40
N ALA A 5 33.98 14.65 -17.12
CA ALA A 5 33.40 14.15 -15.90
C ALA A 5 33.26 12.63 -16.04
N LEU A 6 34.04 11.86 -15.28
CA LEU A 6 33.91 10.42 -15.18
C LEU A 6 32.47 10.04 -14.76
N ARG A 7 31.69 9.56 -15.72
CA ARG A 7 30.39 8.93 -15.49
C ARG A 7 30.62 7.57 -14.84
N PHE A 8 30.48 7.49 -13.52
CA PHE A 8 30.30 6.22 -12.83
C PHE A 8 28.86 5.72 -13.05
N SER A 9 28.73 4.46 -13.48
CA SER A 9 27.47 3.73 -13.59
C SER A 9 26.68 3.77 -12.27
N ALA A 10 25.35 3.81 -12.37
CA ALA A 10 24.41 3.82 -11.24
C ALA A 10 24.66 2.69 -10.23
N THR A 11 25.21 1.56 -10.69
CA THR A 11 25.53 0.38 -9.87
C THR A 11 26.66 0.64 -8.88
N VAL A 12 27.65 1.47 -9.25
CA VAL A 12 28.82 1.75 -8.39
C VAL A 12 28.44 2.74 -7.28
N ARG A 13 27.52 3.69 -7.55
CA ARG A 13 26.98 4.59 -6.52
C ARG A 13 26.17 3.84 -5.45
N HIS A 14 25.48 2.77 -5.83
CA HIS A 14 24.72 1.95 -4.88
C HIS A 14 25.63 1.19 -3.91
N PHE A 15 26.74 0.64 -4.41
CA PHE A 15 27.67 -0.15 -3.61
C PHE A 15 28.47 0.68 -2.60
N ILE A 16 28.80 1.93 -2.94
CA ILE A 16 29.46 2.86 -2.02
C ILE A 16 28.48 3.27 -0.90
N TYR A 17 27.19 3.49 -1.23
CA TYR A 17 26.17 3.81 -0.23
C TYR A 17 25.96 2.68 0.80
N GLU A 18 25.97 1.42 0.35
CA GLU A 18 25.85 0.26 1.26
C GLU A 18 27.05 0.10 2.19
N LYS A 19 28.29 0.32 1.70
CA LYS A 19 29.49 0.19 2.54
C LYS A 19 29.66 1.36 3.53
N THR A 20 29.31 2.59 3.15
CA THR A 20 29.40 3.73 4.07
C THR A 20 28.33 3.65 5.17
N MET A 21 27.14 3.07 4.88
CA MET A 21 26.11 2.79 5.89
C MET A 21 26.49 1.69 6.90
N LEU A 22 27.42 0.79 6.56
CA LEU A 22 27.89 -0.27 7.45
C LEU A 22 29.01 0.20 8.39
N SER A 23 29.79 1.22 8.02
CA SER A 23 30.94 1.70 8.82
C SER A 23 30.60 2.78 9.85
N VAL A 24 29.45 3.45 9.74
CA VAL A 24 29.02 4.48 10.71
C VAL A 24 28.14 3.87 11.83
N ARG A 25 27.92 2.55 11.80
CA ARG A 25 26.97 1.84 12.68
C ARG A 25 27.53 1.40 14.03
N SER A 26 28.84 1.52 14.31
CA SER A 26 29.38 1.00 15.57
C SER A 26 29.23 1.93 16.77
N ASP A 27 29.06 3.25 16.56
CA ASP A 27 29.29 4.22 17.66
C ASP A 27 28.06 5.09 18.01
N LEU A 28 26.85 4.77 17.51
CA LEU A 28 25.62 5.55 17.74
C LEU A 28 24.37 4.73 18.10
N PHE A 29 24.52 3.44 18.45
CA PHE A 29 23.40 2.57 18.83
C PHE A 29 22.93 2.82 20.27
N GLU A 30 22.45 4.03 20.56
CA GLU A 30 21.46 4.23 21.62
C GLU A 30 20.07 3.89 21.07
N ASN A 31 19.67 2.64 21.27
CA ASN A 31 18.31 2.09 21.42
C ASN A 31 17.10 3.02 21.09
N THR A 32 16.82 3.33 19.83
CA THR A 32 15.44 3.61 19.41
C THR A 32 14.75 2.27 19.12
N LYS A 33 14.13 1.69 20.15
CA LYS A 33 13.21 0.55 20.01
C LYS A 33 12.00 1.05 19.20
N ILE A 34 12.00 0.83 17.88
CA ILE A 34 10.86 1.19 17.02
C ILE A 34 9.66 0.41 17.54
N ASN A 35 8.70 1.13 18.12
CA ASN A 35 7.49 0.54 18.67
C ASN A 35 6.51 0.32 17.51
N TYR A 36 6.07 -0.93 17.37
CA TYR A 36 5.07 -1.28 16.38
C TYR A 36 3.74 -1.48 17.09
N SER A 37 2.72 -0.79 16.64
CA SER A 37 1.36 -0.93 17.13
C SER A 37 0.55 -1.81 16.19
N ASP A 38 -0.29 -2.65 16.78
CA ASP A 38 -1.27 -3.45 16.05
C ASP A 38 -2.45 -2.58 15.62
N ILE A 39 -2.98 -2.90 14.44
CA ILE A 39 -4.06 -2.15 13.81
C ILE A 39 -5.24 -3.08 13.66
N ASN A 40 -6.41 -2.67 14.17
CA ASN A 40 -7.64 -3.40 13.95
C ASN A 40 -8.08 -3.25 12.49
N PHE A 41 -8.23 -4.36 11.77
CA PHE A 41 -8.39 -4.32 10.32
C PHE A 41 -9.40 -5.32 9.77
N THR A 42 -9.89 -5.01 8.57
CA THR A 42 -10.65 -5.94 7.74
C THR A 42 -10.09 -5.94 6.32
N PHE A 43 -10.25 -7.07 5.63
CA PHE A 43 -9.98 -7.12 4.19
C PHE A 43 -11.19 -6.63 3.41
N GLN A 44 -10.92 -5.87 2.36
CA GLN A 44 -11.94 -5.39 1.44
C GLN A 44 -11.56 -5.69 0.00
N VAL A 45 -12.53 -6.10 -0.81
CA VAL A 45 -12.32 -6.34 -2.23
C VAL A 45 -12.30 -5.01 -2.96
N GLY A 46 -11.20 -4.67 -3.61
CA GLY A 46 -11.11 -3.42 -4.34
C GLY A 46 -11.91 -3.43 -5.65
N SER A 47 -11.86 -2.30 -6.36
CA SER A 47 -12.62 -2.13 -7.62
C SER A 47 -12.12 -3.05 -8.74
N ARG A 48 -10.85 -3.48 -8.73
CA ARG A 48 -10.27 -4.38 -9.74
C ARG A 48 -10.37 -5.84 -9.30
N GLN A 49 -10.49 -6.75 -10.26
CA GLN A 49 -10.52 -8.19 -10.00
C GLN A 49 -9.23 -8.63 -9.27
N GLY A 50 -9.38 -9.39 -8.17
CA GLY A 50 -8.26 -9.86 -7.37
C GLY A 50 -7.56 -8.79 -6.52
N SER A 51 -8.03 -7.53 -6.53
CA SER A 51 -7.48 -6.51 -5.65
C SER A 51 -8.00 -6.69 -4.22
N ARG A 52 -7.07 -6.80 -3.27
CA ARG A 52 -7.35 -6.90 -1.84
C ARG A 52 -6.79 -5.67 -1.15
N LEU A 53 -7.64 -5.01 -0.39
CA LEU A 53 -7.34 -3.81 0.38
C LEU A 53 -7.37 -4.15 1.86
N ILE A 54 -6.62 -3.38 2.64
CA ILE A 54 -6.74 -3.36 4.10
C ILE A 54 -7.52 -2.11 4.47
N TYR A 55 -8.57 -2.28 5.26
CA TYR A 55 -9.31 -1.20 5.89
C TYR A 55 -9.04 -1.22 7.39
N SER A 56 -8.45 -0.13 7.88
CA SER A 56 -8.25 0.07 9.32
C SER A 56 -9.55 0.61 9.93
N CYS A 57 -10.05 -0.08 10.94
CA CYS A 57 -11.34 0.19 11.55
C CYS A 57 -11.31 1.35 12.56
N ASP A 58 -10.12 1.71 13.04
CA ASP A 58 -9.94 2.72 14.09
C ASP A 58 -9.84 4.14 13.51
N ASP A 59 -9.21 4.29 12.34
CA ASP A 59 -8.94 5.58 11.69
C ASP A 59 -9.62 5.73 10.31
N ASN A 60 -10.40 4.71 9.91
CA ASN A 60 -11.16 4.64 8.65
C ASN A 60 -10.29 4.88 7.40
N GLN A 61 -9.11 4.26 7.38
CA GLN A 61 -8.13 4.39 6.30
C GLN A 61 -8.06 3.15 5.41
N LEU A 62 -7.85 3.37 4.11
CA LEU A 62 -7.67 2.31 3.12
C LEU A 62 -6.22 2.20 2.67
N TYR A 63 -5.71 0.98 2.65
CA TYR A 63 -4.36 0.68 2.20
C TYR A 63 -4.38 -0.32 1.03
N CYS A 64 -3.54 -0.06 0.04
CA CYS A 64 -3.33 -0.88 -1.15
C CYS A 64 -2.06 -1.71 -1.00
N LYS A 65 -2.12 -2.96 -1.47
CA LYS A 65 -0.94 -3.84 -1.52
C LYS A 65 0.18 -3.18 -2.34
N ASN A 66 1.39 -3.16 -1.80
CA ASN A 66 2.56 -2.56 -2.44
C ASN A 66 3.62 -3.62 -2.79
N LYS A 67 4.38 -4.11 -1.79
CA LYS A 67 5.46 -5.09 -2.02
C LYS A 67 5.46 -6.19 -0.96
N LYS A 68 5.90 -7.39 -1.35
CA LYS A 68 6.21 -8.49 -0.41
C LYS A 68 7.69 -8.43 -0.03
N PHE A 69 8.00 -8.66 1.24
CA PHE A 69 9.35 -8.75 1.77
C PHE A 69 9.87 -10.19 1.74
N ILE A 70 11.18 -10.34 1.95
CA ILE A 70 11.87 -11.65 1.99
C ILE A 70 11.38 -12.49 3.17
N ASN A 71 11.02 -11.85 4.29
CA ASN A 71 10.48 -12.51 5.49
C ASN A 71 8.99 -12.90 5.36
N GLY A 72 8.38 -12.78 4.17
CA GLY A 72 6.99 -13.15 3.95
C GLY A 72 5.98 -12.03 4.14
N ASP A 73 6.31 -11.00 4.94
CA ASP A 73 5.41 -9.89 5.21
C ASP A 73 5.10 -9.06 3.95
N THR A 74 3.93 -8.43 3.93
CA THR A 74 3.52 -7.58 2.81
C THR A 74 3.31 -6.13 3.26
N THR A 75 3.97 -5.18 2.61
CA THR A 75 3.69 -3.76 2.80
C THR A 75 2.40 -3.37 2.09
N TYR A 76 1.56 -2.63 2.79
CA TYR A 76 0.43 -1.91 2.23
C TYR A 76 0.64 -0.40 2.43
N THR A 77 0.33 0.41 1.43
CA THR A 77 0.46 1.87 1.50
C THR A 77 -0.90 2.52 1.38
N CYS A 78 -1.08 3.69 2.00
CA CYS A 78 -2.33 4.41 1.90
C CYS A 78 -2.76 4.59 0.43
N ARG A 79 -4.06 4.46 0.18
CA ARG A 79 -4.64 4.57 -1.16
C ARG A 79 -4.47 5.96 -1.78
N ILE A 80 -4.36 7.00 -0.96
CA ILE A 80 -4.11 8.36 -1.43
C ILE A 80 -2.63 8.49 -1.84
N LYS A 81 -2.37 8.72 -3.13
CA LYS A 81 -1.00 8.73 -3.70
C LYS A 81 -0.04 9.73 -3.05
N SER A 82 -0.55 10.86 -2.56
CA SER A 82 0.26 11.87 -1.86
C SER A 82 0.54 11.52 -0.40
N CYS A 83 -0.15 10.53 0.16
CA CYS A 83 0.05 10.08 1.53
C CYS A 83 1.20 9.07 1.64
N LYS A 84 2.03 9.22 2.67
CA LYS A 84 3.18 8.34 2.92
C LYS A 84 2.90 7.24 3.94
N ALA A 85 1.71 7.24 4.55
CA ALA A 85 1.30 6.28 5.55
C ALA A 85 1.31 4.85 4.97
N ARG A 86 1.71 3.90 5.81
CA ARG A 86 1.86 2.49 5.42
C ARG A 86 1.69 1.58 6.61
N VAL A 87 1.32 0.34 6.31
CA VAL A 87 1.14 -0.74 7.27
C VAL A 87 1.75 -2.02 6.71
N TYR A 88 1.94 -3.00 7.57
CA TYR A 88 2.54 -4.28 7.26
C TYR A 88 1.57 -5.38 7.62
N LEU A 89 1.32 -6.29 6.69
CA LEU A 89 0.56 -7.51 6.90
C LEU A 89 1.55 -8.66 7.13
N SER A 90 1.37 -9.41 8.21
CA SER A 90 2.16 -10.60 8.50
C SER A 90 2.03 -11.67 7.41
N GLU A 91 3.03 -12.54 7.27
CA GLU A 91 2.99 -13.64 6.30
C GLU A 91 1.75 -14.56 6.43
N ASP A 92 1.34 -14.86 7.65
CA ASP A 92 0.15 -15.66 7.98
C ASP A 92 -1.17 -14.89 7.83
N GLU A 93 -1.10 -13.60 7.47
CA GLU A 93 -2.23 -12.68 7.26
C GLU A 93 -3.11 -12.44 8.50
N THR A 94 -2.64 -12.80 9.69
CA THR A 94 -3.41 -12.67 10.95
C THR A 94 -3.26 -11.30 11.61
N ARG A 95 -2.21 -10.55 11.26
CA ARG A 95 -1.82 -9.32 11.96
C ARG A 95 -1.49 -8.21 10.98
N VAL A 96 -2.02 -7.02 11.26
CA VAL A 96 -1.59 -5.77 10.62
C VAL A 96 -0.94 -4.88 11.67
N PHE A 97 0.24 -4.37 11.35
CA PHE A 97 1.04 -3.56 12.26
C PHE A 97 1.75 -2.41 11.53
N SER A 98 2.10 -1.37 12.26
CA SER A 98 2.91 -0.26 11.72
C SER A 98 3.70 0.43 12.81
N CYS A 99 4.73 1.18 12.43
CA CYS A 99 5.40 2.09 13.35
C CYS A 99 4.66 3.43 13.40
N GLU A 100 4.78 4.15 14.52
CA GLU A 100 4.05 5.41 14.75
C GLU A 100 4.27 6.46 13.64
N ASP A 101 5.50 6.56 13.11
CA ASP A 101 5.84 7.49 12.02
C ASP A 101 5.11 7.18 10.70
N HIS A 102 4.65 5.95 10.54
CA HIS A 102 3.98 5.46 9.34
C HIS A 102 2.45 5.44 9.46
N LEU A 103 1.90 5.75 10.64
CA LEU A 103 0.46 5.86 10.89
C LEU A 103 -0.10 7.27 10.63
N ARG A 104 0.75 8.29 10.52
CA ARG A 104 0.25 9.66 10.31
C ARG A 104 -0.21 9.87 8.87
N HIS A 105 -1.50 10.13 8.72
CA HIS A 105 -2.11 10.52 7.46
C HIS A 105 -2.04 12.02 7.24
N SER A 106 -1.89 12.43 5.98
CA SER A 106 -1.90 13.84 5.54
C SER A 106 -3.25 14.24 4.93
N HIS A 107 -4.31 13.51 5.26
CA HIS A 107 -5.68 13.67 4.78
C HIS A 107 -6.65 13.13 5.84
N GLY A 108 -7.94 13.43 5.67
CA GLY A 108 -9.00 12.91 6.53
C GLY A 108 -9.33 11.44 6.29
N ALA A 109 -10.33 10.94 7.01
CA ALA A 109 -10.89 9.60 6.87
C ALA A 109 -11.42 9.31 5.45
N GLN A 110 -11.45 8.03 5.08
CA GLN A 110 -11.87 7.55 3.76
C GLN A 110 -13.24 6.85 3.79
N ASP A 111 -14.13 7.28 4.70
CA ASP A 111 -15.47 6.70 4.92
C ASP A 111 -16.34 6.67 3.64
N ILE A 112 -16.22 7.70 2.81
CA ILE A 112 -16.97 7.79 1.57
C ILE A 112 -16.44 6.77 0.55
N GLU A 113 -15.12 6.64 0.43
CA GLU A 113 -14.48 5.67 -0.47
C GLU A 113 -14.81 4.22 -0.08
N ILE A 114 -14.81 3.87 1.21
CA ILE A 114 -15.18 2.50 1.64
C ILE A 114 -16.65 2.20 1.31
N LYS A 115 -17.58 3.14 1.53
CA LYS A 115 -18.98 2.98 1.15
C LYS A 115 -19.16 2.75 -0.34
N LYS A 116 -18.41 3.49 -1.18
CA LYS A 116 -18.41 3.28 -2.65
C LYS A 116 -17.91 1.88 -3.00
N ILE A 117 -16.83 1.41 -2.37
CA ILE A 117 -16.27 0.07 -2.62
C ILE A 117 -17.28 -1.02 -2.28
N ILE A 118 -17.91 -0.93 -1.11
CA ILE A 118 -18.94 -1.89 -0.66
C ILE A 118 -20.12 -1.89 -1.64
N ALA A 119 -20.63 -0.72 -2.03
CA ALA A 119 -21.73 -0.63 -3.00
C ALA A 119 -21.36 -1.26 -4.36
N ILE A 120 -20.14 -1.03 -4.85
CA ILE A 120 -19.66 -1.64 -6.10
C ILE A 120 -19.57 -3.16 -5.97
N GLU A 121 -19.12 -3.68 -4.82
CA GLU A 121 -19.07 -5.12 -4.56
C GLU A 121 -20.47 -5.75 -4.54
N GLU A 122 -21.43 -5.11 -3.90
CA GLU A 122 -22.83 -5.55 -3.92
C GLU A 122 -23.40 -5.60 -5.34
N ILE A 123 -23.17 -4.55 -6.14
CA ILE A 123 -23.61 -4.49 -7.54
C ILE A 123 -22.95 -5.63 -8.33
N LYS A 124 -21.63 -5.82 -8.21
CA LYS A 124 -20.91 -6.93 -8.86
C LYS A 124 -21.52 -8.28 -8.53
N ASN A 125 -21.83 -8.51 -7.26
CA ASN A 125 -22.36 -9.78 -6.80
C ASN A 125 -23.78 -10.02 -7.34
N ARG A 126 -24.61 -8.97 -7.47
CA ARG A 126 -25.91 -9.07 -8.13
C ARG A 126 -25.79 -9.32 -9.64
N CYS A 127 -24.87 -8.64 -10.33
CA CYS A 127 -24.67 -8.80 -11.77
C CYS A 127 -24.08 -10.15 -12.18
N LYS A 128 -23.30 -10.81 -11.29
CA LYS A 128 -22.78 -12.16 -11.53
C LYS A 128 -23.87 -13.24 -11.61
N LEU A 129 -25.09 -12.98 -11.13
CA LEU A 129 -26.09 -14.00 -10.90
C LEU A 129 -27.08 -14.23 -12.04
N THR A 130 -27.13 -13.40 -13.10
CA THR A 130 -28.28 -13.51 -14.04
C THR A 130 -28.03 -13.27 -15.53
N ASN A 131 -26.98 -12.59 -15.99
CA ASN A 131 -26.84 -12.32 -17.44
C ASN A 131 -25.41 -11.94 -17.88
N THR A 132 -24.88 -12.61 -18.91
CA THR A 132 -23.59 -12.30 -19.55
C THR A 132 -23.53 -10.87 -20.09
N ASP A 133 -24.64 -10.32 -20.58
CA ASP A 133 -24.71 -8.97 -21.15
C ASP A 133 -24.57 -7.90 -20.06
N LEU A 134 -25.18 -8.12 -18.89
CA LEU A 134 -25.05 -7.22 -17.73
C LEU A 134 -23.62 -7.20 -17.18
N LYS A 135 -22.93 -8.35 -17.23
CA LYS A 135 -21.51 -8.42 -16.85
C LYS A 135 -20.62 -7.61 -17.79
N GLN A 136 -20.92 -7.61 -19.10
CA GLN A 136 -20.18 -6.81 -20.07
C GLN A 136 -20.41 -5.31 -19.85
N ILE A 137 -21.67 -4.87 -19.76
CA ILE A 137 -22.01 -3.45 -19.50
C ILE A 137 -21.37 -2.97 -18.19
N PHE A 138 -21.42 -3.78 -17.14
CA PHE A 138 -20.80 -3.43 -15.87
C PHE A 138 -19.27 -3.23 -16.01
N ASN A 139 -18.59 -4.11 -16.73
CA ASN A 139 -17.15 -3.99 -16.95
C ASN A 139 -16.80 -2.72 -17.77
N GLU A 140 -17.61 -2.38 -18.78
CA GLU A 140 -17.46 -1.16 -19.58
C GLU A 140 -17.62 0.09 -18.70
N VAL A 141 -18.70 0.18 -17.91
CA VAL A 141 -18.93 1.31 -16.98
C VAL A 141 -17.80 1.44 -15.96
N MET A 142 -17.32 0.31 -15.42
CA MET A 142 -16.22 0.33 -14.45
C MET A 142 -14.87 0.70 -15.07
N ALA A 143 -14.65 0.40 -16.36
CA ALA A 143 -13.45 0.82 -17.08
C ALA A 143 -13.40 2.34 -17.20
N ASP A 144 -14.51 2.99 -17.54
CA ASP A 144 -14.63 4.45 -17.61
C ASP A 144 -14.48 5.11 -16.24
N TYR A 145 -15.04 4.50 -15.19
CA TYR A 145 -14.92 5.00 -13.82
C TYR A 145 -13.49 4.90 -13.26
N CYS A 146 -12.71 3.88 -13.64
CA CYS A 146 -11.33 3.69 -13.20
C CYS A 146 -10.33 4.70 -13.80
N VAL A 147 -10.73 5.50 -14.78
CA VAL A 147 -9.89 6.57 -15.36
C VAL A 147 -9.78 7.78 -14.41
N TYR A 148 -10.71 7.93 -13.48
CA TYR A 148 -10.85 9.13 -12.62
C TYR A 148 -10.41 8.94 -11.15
N LEU A 149 -9.76 7.81 -10.81
CA LEU A 149 -9.22 7.49 -9.47
C LEU A 149 -7.72 7.14 -9.53
#